data_AF-A0A6I3HZX6-F1
#
_entry.id   AF-A0A6I3HZX6-F1
#
_cell.length_a   1.000
_cell.length_b   1.000
_cell.length_c   1.000
_cell.angle_alpha   90.00
_cell.angle_beta   90.00
_cell.angle_gamma   90.00
#
_symmetry.space_group_name_H-M   'P 1'
#
loop_
_entity.id
_entity.type
_entity.pdbx_description
1 polymer ?
#
loop_
_entity_poly.entity_id
_entity_poly.type
_entity_poly.pdbx_seq_one_letter_code
_entity_poly.pdbx_strand_id
1 'polypeptide(L)'
;MPHRIVILASGAGTLAQSIIDSEELDIEIVAVISDQAQAAVLDRARLAGISCEVVALENSREQWNAQIIERVGAHKPDLVVSAGFMRILPADFVNRFPTINSHPALLPDFPGAHAVRDALAAGVSITGTTVHWVDAGVDTGPVITQMQVPVLAGDDEASLHERIKKVERSLIVATIALILPTLERHV
;
A
#
# COMPACT_ATOMS: atom_id res chain seq x y z
N MET A 1 -21.51 6.37 8.70
CA MET A 1 -20.63 5.33 9.25
C MET A 1 -19.34 5.41 8.45
N PRO A 2 -18.19 5.37 9.12
CA PRO A 2 -16.89 5.43 8.46
C PRO A 2 -16.71 4.23 7.52
N HIS A 3 -15.93 4.41 6.46
CA HIS A 3 -15.56 3.29 5.58
C HIS A 3 -14.57 2.36 6.28
N ARG A 4 -14.74 1.06 6.10
CA ARG A 4 -13.91 0.03 6.73
C ARG A 4 -12.67 -0.24 5.88
N ILE A 5 -11.49 0.01 6.44
CA ILE A 5 -10.20 -0.10 5.75
C ILE A 5 -9.37 -1.23 6.35
N VAL A 6 -8.86 -2.10 5.49
CA VAL A 6 -7.77 -3.03 5.84
C VAL A 6 -6.47 -2.54 5.21
N ILE A 7 -5.40 -2.46 6.01
CA ILE A 7 -4.06 -2.11 5.51
C ILE A 7 -3.21 -3.36 5.42
N LEU A 8 -2.54 -3.56 4.28
CA LEU A 8 -1.53 -4.59 4.07
C LEU A 8 -0.13 -3.95 4.04
N ALA A 9 0.82 -4.48 4.80
CA ALA A 9 2.18 -3.94 4.83
C ALA A 9 3.22 -4.97 5.30
N SER A 10 4.44 -4.92 4.74
CA SER A 10 5.51 -5.90 5.07
C SER A 10 6.65 -5.35 5.93
N GLY A 11 6.72 -4.05 6.15
CA GLY A 11 7.94 -3.41 6.67
C GLY A 11 7.70 -2.35 7.74
N ALA A 12 8.40 -1.22 7.60
CA ALA A 12 8.44 -0.15 8.61
C ALA A 12 7.09 0.51 8.89
N GLY A 13 6.13 0.43 7.95
CA GLY A 13 4.76 0.91 8.15
C GLY A 13 4.61 2.43 8.15
N THR A 14 5.52 3.19 7.54
CA THR A 14 5.45 4.67 7.53
C THR A 14 4.27 5.22 6.74
N LEU A 15 3.83 4.51 5.69
CA LEU A 15 2.59 4.84 4.95
C LEU A 15 1.35 4.45 5.74
N ALA A 16 1.36 3.29 6.40
CA ALA A 16 0.29 2.91 7.29
C ALA A 16 0.12 3.94 8.42
N GLN A 17 1.23 4.43 9.00
CA GLN A 17 1.20 5.46 10.04
C GLN A 17 0.53 6.75 9.55
N SER A 18 0.82 7.23 8.34
CA SER A 18 0.18 8.45 7.84
C SER A 18 -1.32 8.30 7.66
N ILE A 19 -1.81 7.09 7.36
CA ILE A 19 -3.25 6.80 7.30
C ILE A 19 -3.84 6.72 8.71
N ILE A 20 -3.15 6.07 9.65
CA ILE A 20 -3.56 5.95 11.06
C ILE A 20 -3.69 7.32 11.73
N ASP A 21 -2.73 8.21 11.48
CA ASP A 21 -2.66 9.54 12.12
C ASP A 21 -3.62 10.56 11.48
N SER A 22 -4.31 10.19 10.40
CA SER A 22 -5.11 11.11 9.62
C SER A 22 -6.48 11.36 10.25
N GLU A 23 -6.70 12.57 10.77
CA GLU A 23 -7.99 13.00 11.34
C GLU A 23 -9.02 13.45 10.27
N GLU A 24 -8.59 13.64 9.02
CA GLU A 24 -9.44 14.13 7.92
C GLU A 24 -10.22 13.04 7.17
N LEU A 25 -9.92 11.76 7.46
CA LEU A 25 -10.56 10.62 6.78
C LEU A 25 -11.72 10.07 7.62
N ASP A 26 -12.93 10.00 7.05
CA ASP A 26 -14.08 9.30 7.65
C ASP A 26 -13.93 7.77 7.45
N ILE A 27 -12.93 7.19 8.10
CA ILE A 27 -12.55 5.77 7.99
C ILE A 27 -12.40 5.09 9.35
N GLU A 28 -12.58 3.78 9.35
CA GLU A 28 -12.27 2.87 10.44
C GLU A 28 -11.22 1.89 9.93
N ILE A 29 -10.00 1.94 10.49
CA ILE A 29 -8.97 0.94 10.15
C ILE A 29 -9.25 -0.30 10.99
N VAL A 30 -9.86 -1.29 10.35
CA VAL A 30 -10.39 -2.48 11.03
C VAL A 30 -9.31 -3.55 11.26
N ALA A 31 -8.29 -3.58 10.40
CA ALA A 31 -7.12 -4.42 10.60
C ALA A 31 -5.88 -3.91 9.86
N VAL A 32 -4.72 -4.22 10.43
CA VAL A 32 -3.42 -4.17 9.75
C VAL A 32 -2.90 -5.61 9.64
N ILE A 33 -2.67 -6.06 8.42
CA ILE A 33 -2.21 -7.42 8.13
C ILE A 33 -0.82 -7.37 7.51
N SER A 34 0.09 -8.18 8.05
CA SER A 34 1.46 -8.29 7.53
C SER A 34 1.80 -9.72 7.15
N ASP A 35 2.66 -9.90 6.14
CA ASP A 35 3.29 -11.19 5.87
C ASP A 35 4.55 -11.43 6.70
N GLN A 36 4.93 -10.46 7.55
CA GLN A 36 6.14 -10.48 8.38
C GLN A 36 5.77 -10.33 9.86
N ALA A 37 6.01 -11.36 10.66
CA ALA A 37 5.65 -11.37 12.09
C ALA A 37 6.36 -10.28 12.91
N GLN A 38 7.53 -9.82 12.45
CA GLN A 38 8.36 -8.82 13.11
C GLN A 38 8.29 -7.44 12.43
N ALA A 39 7.34 -7.20 11.52
CA ALA A 39 7.21 -5.90 10.87
C ALA A 39 6.80 -4.81 11.88
N ALA A 40 7.55 -3.71 11.89
CA ALA A 40 7.29 -2.57 12.77
C ALA A 40 5.90 -1.95 12.55
N VAL A 41 5.26 -2.15 11.40
CA VAL A 41 3.87 -1.74 11.15
C VAL A 41 2.89 -2.35 12.15
N LEU A 42 3.15 -3.56 12.64
CA LEU A 42 2.29 -4.22 13.62
C LEU A 42 2.37 -3.54 14.98
N ASP A 43 3.54 -3.03 15.36
CA ASP A 43 3.70 -2.25 16.60
C ASP A 43 2.96 -0.91 16.51
N ARG A 44 3.05 -0.24 15.35
CA ARG A 44 2.30 1.00 15.08
C ARG A 44 0.80 0.81 15.21
N ALA A 45 0.29 -0.27 14.61
CA ALA A 45 -1.12 -0.62 14.67
C ALA A 45 -1.59 -0.94 16.10
N ARG A 46 -0.80 -1.72 16.86
CA ARG A 46 -1.07 -2.01 18.27
C ARG A 46 -1.14 -0.75 19.13
N LEU A 47 -0.21 0.19 18.92
CA LEU A 47 -0.19 1.47 19.65
C LEU A 47 -1.45 2.32 19.37
N ALA A 48 -2.01 2.19 18.16
CA ALA A 48 -3.26 2.84 17.77
C ALA A 48 -4.52 2.04 18.15
N GLY A 49 -4.39 0.88 18.81
CA GLY A 49 -5.52 0.03 19.19
C GLY A 49 -6.17 -0.73 18.03
N ILE A 50 -5.47 -0.89 16.90
CA ILE A 50 -5.97 -1.54 15.68
C ILE A 50 -5.66 -3.04 15.71
N SER A 51 -6.62 -3.86 15.24
CA SER A 51 -6.43 -5.31 15.11
C SER A 51 -5.24 -5.63 14.21
N CYS A 52 -4.41 -6.59 14.63
CA CYS A 52 -3.18 -6.97 13.93
C CYS A 52 -3.20 -8.45 13.61
N GLU A 53 -2.93 -8.81 12.35
CA GLU A 53 -2.78 -10.21 11.93
C GLU A 53 -1.49 -10.44 11.13
N VAL A 54 -0.98 -11.66 11.23
CA VAL A 54 0.17 -12.12 10.44
C VAL A 54 -0.29 -13.24 9.52
N VAL A 55 -0.08 -13.06 8.22
CA VAL A 55 -0.36 -14.05 7.17
C VAL A 55 0.92 -14.29 6.38
N ALA A 56 1.82 -15.08 6.97
CA ALA A 56 3.12 -15.39 6.40
C ALA A 56 3.01 -16.44 5.28
N LEU A 57 3.87 -16.33 4.26
CA LEU A 57 4.01 -17.34 3.22
C LEU A 57 4.90 -18.49 3.74
N GLU A 58 4.32 -19.45 4.46
CA GLU A 58 5.06 -20.58 5.07
C GLU A 58 4.95 -21.87 4.25
N ASN A 59 3.75 -22.20 3.78
CA ASN A 59 3.45 -23.44 3.08
C ASN A 59 3.46 -23.23 1.56
N SER A 60 2.34 -23.53 0.89
CA SER A 60 2.18 -23.28 -0.53
C SER A 60 1.61 -21.89 -0.80
N ARG A 61 1.91 -21.37 -1.99
CA ARG A 61 1.33 -20.13 -2.50
C ARG A 61 -0.20 -20.19 -2.54
N GLU A 62 -0.76 -21.35 -2.89
CA GLU A 62 -2.20 -21.59 -2.94
C GLU A 62 -2.86 -21.45 -1.55
N GLN A 63 -2.26 -22.06 -0.51
CA GLN A 63 -2.75 -21.94 0.86
C GLN A 63 -2.67 -20.50 1.35
N TRP A 64 -1.57 -19.79 1.06
CA TRP A 64 -1.43 -18.38 1.41
C TRP A 64 -2.46 -17.50 0.70
N ASN A 65 -2.71 -17.74 -0.60
CA ASN A 65 -3.74 -17.02 -1.36
C ASN A 65 -5.14 -17.18 -0.71
N ALA A 66 -5.51 -18.41 -0.34
CA ALA A 66 -6.78 -18.66 0.33
C ALA A 66 -6.85 -17.96 1.70
N GLN A 67 -5.76 -18.05 2.47
CA GLN A 67 -5.67 -17.47 3.81
C GLN A 67 -5.77 -15.95 3.79
N ILE A 68 -5.03 -15.25 2.91
CA ILE A 68 -5.09 -13.78 2.85
C ILE A 68 -6.48 -13.29 2.44
N ILE A 69 -7.15 -13.99 1.51
CA ILE A 69 -8.53 -13.68 1.11
C ILE A 69 -9.50 -13.87 2.29
N GLU A 70 -9.38 -14.99 3.01
CA GLU A 70 -10.22 -15.29 4.18
C GLU A 70 -10.03 -14.23 5.28
N ARG A 71 -8.78 -13.93 5.64
CA ARG A 71 -8.46 -12.99 6.72
C ARG A 71 -8.91 -11.58 6.41
N VAL A 72 -8.65 -11.08 5.20
CA VAL A 72 -9.15 -9.77 4.78
C VAL A 72 -10.68 -9.78 4.73
N GLY A 73 -11.29 -10.82 4.18
CA GLY A 73 -12.74 -10.94 4.06
C GLY A 73 -13.48 -10.97 5.39
N ALA A 74 -12.89 -11.54 6.44
CA ALA A 74 -13.48 -11.58 7.80
C ALA A 74 -13.73 -10.17 8.37
N HIS A 75 -12.95 -9.18 7.94
CA HIS A 75 -13.09 -7.78 8.34
C HIS A 75 -14.12 -6.98 7.53
N LYS A 76 -14.63 -7.54 6.43
CA LYS A 76 -15.58 -6.87 5.51
C LYS A 76 -15.12 -5.45 5.12
N PRO A 77 -13.93 -5.28 4.51
CA PRO A 77 -13.43 -3.97 4.15
C PRO A 77 -14.16 -3.40 2.94
N ASP A 78 -14.41 -2.09 2.95
CA ASP A 78 -14.84 -1.32 1.78
C ASP A 78 -13.65 -1.02 0.85
N LEU A 79 -12.44 -0.97 1.42
CA LEU A 79 -11.19 -0.76 0.70
C LEU A 79 -10.02 -1.47 1.39
N VAL A 80 -9.13 -2.06 0.60
CA VAL A 80 -7.83 -2.55 1.02
C VAL A 80 -6.75 -1.59 0.54
N VAL A 81 -5.82 -1.23 1.44
CA VAL A 81 -4.67 -0.36 1.11
C VAL A 81 -3.38 -1.16 1.24
N SER A 82 -2.73 -1.43 0.11
CA SER A 82 -1.35 -1.95 0.06
C SER A 82 -0.37 -0.80 0.33
N ALA A 83 0.16 -0.77 1.55
CA ALA A 83 1.05 0.26 2.07
C ALA A 83 2.48 -0.28 2.21
N GLY A 84 3.09 -0.66 1.08
CA GLY A 84 4.40 -1.32 1.04
C GLY A 84 4.30 -2.82 1.36
N PHE A 85 3.30 -3.49 0.80
CA PHE A 85 3.14 -4.94 0.88
C PHE A 85 3.98 -5.62 -0.20
N MET A 86 4.90 -6.49 0.20
CA MET A 86 5.91 -7.08 -0.69
C MET A 86 5.46 -8.43 -1.30
N ARG A 87 4.15 -8.69 -1.32
CA ARG A 87 3.57 -9.90 -1.92
C ARG A 87 2.56 -9.51 -2.99
N ILE A 88 2.69 -10.15 -4.15
CA ILE A 88 1.70 -10.06 -5.21
C ILE A 88 0.38 -10.65 -4.69
N LEU A 89 -0.72 -9.91 -4.82
CA LEU A 89 -2.05 -10.39 -4.46
C LEU A 89 -2.61 -11.28 -5.58
N PRO A 90 -3.32 -12.38 -5.27
CA PRO A 90 -3.90 -13.23 -6.30
C PRO A 90 -5.07 -12.53 -7.01
N ALA A 91 -5.36 -12.92 -8.25
CA ALA A 91 -6.46 -12.34 -9.04
C ALA A 91 -7.81 -12.38 -8.30
N ASP A 92 -8.12 -13.49 -7.62
CA ASP A 92 -9.36 -13.63 -6.84
C ASP A 92 -9.46 -12.64 -5.68
N PHE A 93 -8.33 -12.18 -5.14
CA PHE A 93 -8.30 -11.16 -4.10
C PHE A 93 -8.71 -9.80 -4.67
N VAL A 94 -8.04 -9.35 -5.74
CA VAL A 94 -8.25 -8.01 -6.31
C VAL A 94 -9.59 -7.88 -7.02
N ASN A 95 -10.14 -8.99 -7.52
CA ASN A 95 -11.51 -9.05 -8.05
C ASN A 95 -12.58 -8.93 -6.94
N ARG A 96 -12.24 -9.29 -5.70
CA ARG A 96 -13.17 -9.31 -4.58
C ARG A 96 -13.12 -8.04 -3.73
N PHE A 97 -11.93 -7.46 -3.57
CA PHE A 97 -11.72 -6.31 -2.71
C PHE A 97 -11.19 -5.15 -3.54
N PRO A 98 -11.88 -3.99 -3.56
CA PRO A 98 -11.29 -2.75 -4.04
C PRO A 98 -9.95 -2.54 -3.34
N THR A 99 -8.86 -2.49 -4.10
CA THR A 99 -7.51 -2.46 -3.54
C THR A 99 -6.69 -1.37 -4.23
N ILE A 100 -6.06 -0.50 -3.44
CA ILE A 100 -5.09 0.48 -3.94
C ILE A 100 -3.67 0.13 -3.46
N ASN A 101 -2.67 0.55 -4.22
CA ASN A 101 -1.26 0.41 -3.87
C ASN A 101 -0.52 1.73 -4.11
N SER A 102 0.45 2.01 -3.23
CA SER A 102 1.45 3.07 -3.44
C SER A 102 2.73 2.46 -4.00
N HIS A 103 3.20 2.98 -5.12
CA HIS A 103 4.41 2.54 -5.81
C HIS A 103 5.43 3.68 -5.90
N PRO A 104 6.71 3.48 -5.54
CA PRO A 104 7.71 4.53 -5.47
C PRO A 104 8.38 4.83 -6.83
N ALA A 105 7.57 4.97 -7.88
CA ALA A 105 7.95 5.51 -9.18
C ALA A 105 6.73 6.03 -9.95
N LEU A 106 6.97 6.78 -11.03
CA LEU A 106 5.93 7.23 -11.95
C LEU A 106 5.57 6.13 -12.94
N LEU A 107 4.64 5.25 -12.55
CA LEU A 107 4.07 4.25 -13.47
C LEU A 107 3.58 4.90 -14.78
N PRO A 108 3.83 4.27 -15.94
CA PRO A 108 4.29 2.88 -16.13
C PRO A 108 5.81 2.67 -16.00
N ASP A 109 6.59 3.70 -15.67
CA ASP A 109 8.03 3.58 -15.53
C ASP A 109 8.41 2.85 -14.23
N PHE A 110 9.40 1.96 -14.33
CA PHE A 110 10.00 1.21 -13.23
C PHE A 110 9.01 0.41 -12.36
N PRO A 111 8.18 -0.49 -12.93
CA PRO A 111 7.29 -1.35 -12.14
C PRO A 111 8.08 -2.41 -11.35
N GLY A 112 7.46 -2.97 -10.32
CA GLY A 112 8.04 -4.04 -9.51
C GLY A 112 8.91 -3.58 -8.34
N ALA A 113 9.53 -4.54 -7.66
CA ALA A 113 10.07 -4.35 -6.31
C ALA A 113 11.30 -3.41 -6.19
N HIS A 114 11.88 -2.96 -7.30
CA HIS A 114 13.17 -2.23 -7.31
C HIS A 114 13.09 -0.87 -8.02
N ALA A 115 11.91 -0.27 -8.05
CA ALA A 115 11.63 0.96 -8.78
C ALA A 115 12.66 2.09 -8.54
N VAL A 116 13.07 2.31 -7.29
CA VAL A 116 14.04 3.37 -6.94
C VAL A 116 15.43 3.08 -7.51
N ARG A 117 15.91 1.83 -7.36
CA ARG A 117 17.19 1.38 -7.93
C ARG A 117 17.18 1.52 -9.45
N ASP A 118 16.08 1.11 -10.06
CA ASP A 118 15.96 1.09 -11.52
C ASP A 118 15.86 2.52 -12.09
N ALA A 119 15.20 3.46 -11.39
CA ALA A 119 15.20 4.88 -11.72
C ALA A 119 16.61 5.51 -11.66
N LEU A 120 17.38 5.20 -10.60
CA LEU A 120 18.77 5.66 -10.48
C LEU A 120 19.65 5.09 -11.60
N ALA A 121 19.50 3.79 -11.90
CA ALA A 121 20.26 3.12 -12.96
C ALA A 121 19.95 3.70 -14.35
N ALA A 122 18.71 4.15 -14.58
CA ALA A 122 18.30 4.80 -15.81
C ALA A 122 18.80 6.25 -15.93
N GLY A 123 19.31 6.86 -14.85
CA GLY A 123 19.84 8.22 -14.86
C GLY A 123 18.78 9.29 -15.11
N VAL A 124 17.51 9.04 -14.75
CA VAL A 124 16.43 10.01 -14.92
C VAL A 124 16.62 11.20 -13.96
N SER A 125 16.21 12.39 -14.39
CA SER A 125 16.21 13.59 -13.54
C SER A 125 14.96 13.73 -12.68
N ILE A 126 13.89 12.99 -13.03
CA ILE A 126 12.59 13.00 -12.36
C ILE A 126 12.11 11.56 -12.21
N THR A 127 11.66 11.21 -11.01
CA THR A 127 10.85 10.03 -10.70
C THR A 127 9.62 10.49 -9.91
N GLY A 128 9.04 9.66 -9.06
CA GLY A 128 7.92 10.07 -8.23
C GLY A 128 7.33 8.92 -7.45
N THR A 129 6.04 9.07 -7.18
CA THR A 129 5.20 8.00 -6.66
C THR A 129 3.86 7.98 -7.39
N THR A 130 3.28 6.79 -7.48
CA THR A 130 1.95 6.55 -8.00
C THR A 130 1.10 5.88 -6.94
N VAL A 131 -0.14 6.34 -6.76
CA VAL A 131 -1.21 5.55 -6.15
C VAL A 131 -2.13 5.05 -7.25
N HIS A 132 -2.32 3.74 -7.34
CA HIS A 132 -3.11 3.10 -8.39
C HIS A 132 -4.03 2.02 -7.82
N TRP A 133 -5.07 1.69 -8.57
CA TRP A 133 -5.86 0.48 -8.34
C TRP A 133 -5.02 -0.75 -8.65
N VAL A 134 -5.11 -1.79 -7.82
CA VAL A 134 -4.42 -3.07 -8.04
C VAL A 134 -5.27 -3.95 -8.94
N ASP A 135 -4.65 -4.52 -9.97
CA ASP A 135 -5.24 -5.55 -10.84
C ASP A 135 -4.44 -6.86 -10.72
N ALA A 136 -4.67 -7.81 -11.62
CA ALA A 136 -3.98 -9.10 -11.60
C ALA A 136 -2.51 -9.02 -12.08
N GLY A 137 -2.07 -7.88 -12.60
CA GLY A 137 -0.69 -7.63 -13.01
C GLY A 137 0.14 -7.01 -11.88
N VAL A 138 1.41 -6.74 -12.19
CA VAL A 138 2.32 -6.07 -11.25
C VAL A 138 2.40 -4.61 -11.65
N ASP A 139 1.81 -3.74 -10.83
CA ASP A 139 1.80 -2.29 -11.02
C ASP A 139 1.22 -1.83 -12.38
N THR A 140 0.24 -2.56 -12.91
CA THR A 140 -0.40 -2.28 -14.21
C THR A 140 -1.78 -1.65 -14.12
N GLY A 141 -2.38 -1.62 -12.92
CA GLY A 141 -3.74 -1.15 -12.76
C GLY A 141 -3.88 0.38 -12.92
N PRO A 142 -5.12 0.87 -13.08
CA PRO A 142 -5.37 2.27 -13.37
C PRO A 142 -4.81 3.22 -12.31
N VAL A 143 -4.03 4.21 -12.77
CA VAL A 143 -3.50 5.29 -11.94
C VAL A 143 -4.65 6.13 -11.38
N ILE A 144 -4.58 6.45 -10.08
CA ILE A 144 -5.52 7.35 -9.40
C ILE A 144 -4.86 8.72 -9.24
N THR A 145 -3.67 8.75 -8.65
CA THR A 145 -2.87 9.97 -8.46
C THR A 145 -1.39 9.67 -8.65
N GLN A 146 -0.62 10.71 -9.00
CA GLN A 146 0.84 10.67 -9.07
C GLN A 146 1.42 11.97 -8.54
N MET A 147 2.65 11.90 -8.05
CA MET A 147 3.43 13.09 -7.72
C MET A 147 4.88 12.91 -8.14
N GLN A 148 5.43 13.92 -8.81
CA GLN A 148 6.82 13.93 -9.25
C GLN A 148 7.77 14.24 -8.10
N VAL A 149 8.95 13.63 -8.13
CA VAL A 149 10.04 13.82 -7.19
C VAL A 149 11.35 13.96 -7.98
N PRO A 150 12.14 15.02 -7.77
CA PRO A 150 13.42 15.17 -8.45
C PRO A 150 14.44 14.14 -7.96
N VAL A 151 15.24 13.63 -8.89
CA VAL A 151 16.47 12.87 -8.61
C VAL A 151 17.61 13.87 -8.58
N LEU A 152 18.28 13.99 -7.43
CA LEU A 152 19.34 14.96 -7.21
C LEU A 152 20.70 14.36 -7.54
N ALA A 153 21.65 15.21 -7.90
CA ALA A 153 23.03 14.79 -8.11
C ALA A 153 23.60 14.19 -6.81
N GLY A 154 24.13 12.96 -6.92
CA GLY A 154 24.70 12.23 -5.79
C GLY A 154 23.69 11.45 -4.93
N ASP A 155 22.43 11.35 -5.36
CA ASP A 155 21.48 10.45 -4.69
C ASP A 155 21.94 8.99 -4.74
N ASP A 156 21.73 8.30 -3.62
CA ASP A 156 21.71 6.85 -3.56
C ASP A 156 20.28 6.33 -3.39
N GLU A 157 20.10 5.01 -3.34
CA GLU A 157 18.77 4.41 -3.21
C GLU A 157 18.08 4.85 -1.91
N ALA A 158 18.81 5.01 -0.81
CA ALA A 158 18.23 5.38 0.47
C ALA A 158 17.76 6.85 0.47
N SER A 159 18.59 7.77 -0.04
CA SER A 159 18.27 9.20 -0.08
C SER A 159 17.10 9.50 -1.04
N LEU A 160 17.09 8.86 -2.22
CA LEU A 160 15.98 9.02 -3.16
C LEU A 160 14.70 8.37 -2.63
N HIS A 161 14.78 7.15 -2.10
CA HIS A 161 13.61 6.46 -1.56
C HIS A 161 12.98 7.24 -0.41
N GLU A 162 13.77 7.81 0.52
CA GLU A 162 13.16 8.61 1.59
C GLU A 162 12.59 9.95 1.10
N ARG A 163 13.14 10.53 0.03
CA ARG A 163 12.50 11.69 -0.61
C ARG A 163 11.14 11.32 -1.22
N ILE A 164 11.05 10.18 -1.88
CA ILE A 164 9.79 9.65 -2.44
C ILE A 164 8.80 9.38 -1.30
N LYS A 165 9.20 8.65 -0.25
CA LYS A 165 8.34 8.32 0.89
C LYS A 165 7.74 9.54 1.58
N LYS A 166 8.46 10.66 1.66
CA LYS A 166 7.92 11.92 2.21
C LYS A 166 6.69 12.38 1.43
N VAL A 167 6.73 12.26 0.11
CA VAL A 167 5.62 12.62 -0.78
C VAL A 167 4.52 11.56 -0.75
N GLU A 168 4.89 10.28 -0.74
CA GLU A 168 3.95 9.15 -0.68
C GLU A 168 3.00 9.23 0.53
N ARG A 169 3.54 9.58 1.70
CA ARG A 169 2.75 9.67 2.95
C ARG A 169 1.58 10.63 2.84
N SER A 170 1.78 11.80 2.24
CA SER A 170 0.69 12.76 2.01
C SER A 170 -0.19 12.35 0.84
N LEU A 171 0.40 11.81 -0.23
CA LEU A 171 -0.33 11.43 -1.44
C LEU A 171 -1.33 10.30 -1.17
N ILE A 172 -0.96 9.28 -0.38
CA ILE A 172 -1.86 8.15 -0.09
C ILE A 172 -3.08 8.59 0.72
N VAL A 173 -2.90 9.48 1.71
CA VAL A 173 -4.00 10.02 2.52
C VAL A 173 -4.95 10.84 1.63
N ALA A 174 -4.40 11.76 0.84
CA ALA A 174 -5.19 12.56 -0.10
C ALA A 174 -5.91 11.70 -1.14
N THR A 175 -5.29 10.60 -1.59
CA THR A 175 -5.90 9.67 -2.55
C THR A 175 -7.04 8.90 -1.93
N ILE A 176 -6.90 8.44 -0.68
CA ILE A 176 -8.01 7.80 0.04
C ILE A 176 -9.16 8.79 0.16
N ALA A 177 -8.91 10.02 0.61
CA ALA A 177 -9.93 11.08 0.69
C ALA A 177 -10.68 11.30 -0.63
N LEU A 178 -9.94 11.27 -1.76
CA LEU A 178 -10.49 11.44 -3.10
C LEU A 178 -11.45 10.31 -3.51
N ILE A 179 -11.12 9.06 -3.20
CA ILE A 179 -11.89 7.88 -3.65
C ILE A 179 -12.96 7.43 -2.65
N LEU A 180 -12.89 7.83 -1.38
CA LEU A 180 -13.88 7.45 -0.36
C LEU A 180 -15.34 7.66 -0.83
N PRO A 181 -15.71 8.80 -1.44
CA PRO A 181 -17.09 9.01 -1.92
C PRO A 181 -17.55 8.06 -3.03
N THR A 182 -16.62 7.37 -3.71
CA THR A 182 -16.92 6.44 -4.81
C THR A 182 -17.04 4.99 -4.37
N LEU A 183 -16.70 4.68 -3.11
CA LEU A 183 -16.73 3.31 -2.59
C LEU A 183 -18.14 2.91 -2.17
N GLU A 184 -18.51 1.68 -2.50
CA GLU A 184 -19.68 1.03 -1.91
C GLU A 184 -19.39 0.71 -0.42
N ARG A 185 -20.43 0.76 0.40
CA ARG A 185 -20.33 0.44 1.83
C ARG A 185 -20.89 -0.96 2.08
N HIS A 186 -20.15 -1.77 2.82
CA HIS A 186 -20.67 -2.96 3.43
C HIS A 186 -21.60 -2.58 4.59
N VAL A 187 -22.92 -2.74 4.37
CA VAL A 187 -23.98 -2.58 5.38
C VAL A 187 -24.10 -3.85 6.24
#